data_AF-A0A382D7C4-F1
#
_entry.id   AF-A0A382D7C4-F1
#
_cell.length_a   1.000
_cell.length_b   1.000
_cell.length_c   1.000
_cell.angle_alpha   90.00
_cell.angle_beta   90.00
_cell.angle_gamma   90.00
#
_symmetry.space_group_name_H-M   'P 1'
#
loop_
_entity.id
_entity.type
_entity.pdbx_description
1 polymer ?
#
loop_
_entity_poly.entity_id
_entity_poly.type
_entity_poly.pdbx_seq_one_letter_code
_entity_poly.pdbx_strand_id
1 'polypeptide(L)'
;MSNISDHFFRQNEIQYSEDIDFQCQLIDAIAIDEEPPEEDGGFSYNFKGEYTVYFFGVTKKSETVCIRVSGYQPSFFMNVPDNWRSGYNGDTFQLQKHLTSKDATFVDNWGKKKKIKWFNSRNIKLRTFKAKKFDGFQINEHHNFVEIKFNSHIAMKQTYRYLDSIKSKILKVPGVRQIPIKLYEADIDPLLRMCHKSNITPCSWVQLNKGRFTCVDEYDKKSHCQYEFNVNWRDIHPYETDDIAPFLVASYDIECTSGDGSFPQPTRPQDKLIQIGTTVRMFNNPEYELNHIITLKSCNKFTDDPNTIVESYDTEEEVIMAWQQLIQRVNPDIITGYNILGFDYWYLYERAQMFGVEEEFGYLGKLNPDKFENEFIKGKLISKLREKSLSSSALGDNKMKILDMIGRVNIDLLNFVRRTQKFKSYKLDFVSTKIINGEIINCELMENGLCRMSVDNTVGLFKGGYFSINMKTKIELADKDIYIADDENYFTLNGSKKFLIEDFEKGKYLYVKEDLTQLNKEKCRWGLSKDDVT
;
A
#
# COMPACT_ATOMS: atom_id res chain seq x y z
N MET A 1 -10.31 23.74 17.15
CA MET A 1 -10.18 22.27 17.08
C MET A 1 -11.42 21.70 17.72
N SER A 2 -12.31 21.11 16.92
CA SER A 2 -13.50 20.43 17.41
C SER A 2 -13.08 19.30 18.36
N ASN A 3 -13.84 19.07 19.43
CA ASN A 3 -13.68 17.94 20.33
C ASN A 3 -13.95 16.66 19.55
N ILE A 4 -12.93 16.13 18.88
CA ILE A 4 -12.99 14.79 18.32
C ILE A 4 -12.91 13.82 19.49
N SER A 5 -13.79 12.83 19.54
CA SER A 5 -13.69 11.80 20.56
C SER A 5 -12.40 10.99 20.33
N ASP A 6 -11.51 11.04 21.31
CA ASP A 6 -10.16 10.49 21.28
C ASP A 6 -10.08 8.98 20.96
N HIS A 7 -11.20 8.26 21.10
CA HIS A 7 -11.26 6.82 20.81
C HIS A 7 -10.98 6.44 19.34
N PHE A 8 -11.06 7.38 18.38
CA PHE A 8 -10.84 7.11 16.95
C PHE A 8 -9.37 7.10 16.50
N PHE A 9 -8.43 7.50 17.35
CA PHE A 9 -7.04 7.76 16.94
C PHE A 9 -6.03 6.79 17.56
N ARG A 10 -6.45 5.58 17.93
CA ARG A 10 -5.58 4.57 18.56
C ARG A 10 -4.82 5.14 19.78
N GLN A 11 -5.49 5.92 20.63
CA GLN A 11 -4.87 6.60 21.78
C GLN A 11 -4.68 5.71 23.02
N ASN A 12 -4.72 4.39 22.87
CA ASN A 12 -4.55 3.49 24.01
C ASN A 12 -3.18 3.72 24.66
N GLU A 13 -3.15 3.77 25.99
CA GLU A 13 -1.90 3.76 26.75
C GLU A 13 -1.11 2.50 26.41
N ILE A 14 0.13 2.73 26.01
CA ILE A 14 1.03 1.73 25.46
C ILE A 14 1.85 1.16 26.62
N GLN A 15 1.94 -0.17 26.73
CA GLN A 15 2.79 -0.81 27.73
C GLN A 15 4.13 -1.20 27.10
N TYR A 16 5.14 -0.35 27.30
CA TYR A 16 6.51 -0.64 26.93
C TYR A 16 7.15 -1.59 27.96
N SER A 17 7.46 -2.82 27.54
CA SER A 17 8.23 -3.74 28.37
C SER A 17 9.07 -4.68 27.51
N GLU A 18 10.37 -4.73 27.79
CA GLU A 18 11.31 -5.67 27.18
C GLU A 18 11.32 -7.04 27.89
N ASP A 19 10.56 -7.16 28.99
CA ASP A 19 10.50 -8.34 29.85
C ASP A 19 9.44 -9.36 29.41
N ILE A 20 8.63 -9.01 28.42
CA ILE A 20 7.59 -9.85 27.84
C ILE A 20 7.83 -10.06 26.35
N ASP A 21 7.36 -11.20 25.84
CA ASP A 21 7.36 -11.44 24.40
C ASP A 21 6.35 -10.49 23.74
N PHE A 22 6.70 -9.99 22.56
CA PHE A 22 5.87 -9.06 21.80
C PHE A 22 5.45 -9.68 20.48
N GLN A 23 4.18 -9.50 20.08
CA GLN A 23 3.61 -10.10 18.88
C GLN A 23 2.85 -9.07 18.04
N CYS A 24 3.06 -9.07 16.73
CA CYS A 24 2.27 -8.28 15.79
C CYS A 24 2.15 -8.96 14.43
N GLN A 25 1.11 -8.61 13.68
CA GLN A 25 0.97 -8.99 12.28
C GLN A 25 1.63 -7.94 11.41
N LEU A 26 2.55 -8.36 10.54
CA LEU A 26 3.18 -7.47 9.58
C LEU A 26 2.18 -7.07 8.47
N ILE A 27 2.36 -5.90 7.87
CA ILE A 27 1.52 -5.46 6.74
C ILE A 27 2.34 -4.88 5.58
N ASP A 28 3.47 -4.24 5.87
CA ASP A 28 4.35 -3.67 4.86
C ASP A 28 5.80 -3.63 5.38
N ALA A 29 6.76 -3.41 4.48
CA ALA A 29 8.15 -3.27 4.83
C ALA A 29 8.92 -2.39 3.83
N ILE A 30 9.94 -1.69 4.33
CA ILE A 30 10.91 -0.99 3.50
C ILE A 30 12.33 -1.34 3.90
N ALA A 31 13.20 -1.53 2.91
CA ALA A 31 14.62 -1.69 3.12
C ALA A 31 15.37 -0.38 2.78
N ILE A 32 16.21 0.08 3.71
CA ILE A 32 16.97 1.32 3.62
C ILE A 32 18.43 1.01 3.97
N ASP A 33 19.36 1.60 3.24
CA ASP A 33 20.78 1.57 3.61
C ASP A 33 21.07 2.79 4.49
N GLU A 34 20.96 2.65 5.81
CA GLU A 34 21.14 3.75 6.76
C GLU A 34 22.60 4.03 7.06
N GLU A 35 23.00 5.29 7.15
CA GLU A 35 24.34 5.62 7.64
C GLU A 35 24.40 5.41 9.16
N PRO A 36 25.47 4.79 9.69
CA PRO A 36 25.68 4.71 11.13
C PRO A 36 25.89 6.12 11.70
N PRO A 37 25.56 6.35 12.99
CA PRO A 37 25.82 7.63 13.65
C PRO A 37 27.27 8.08 13.44
N GLU A 38 27.50 9.38 13.20
CA GLU A 38 28.85 9.91 13.04
C GLU A 38 29.66 9.66 14.33
N GLU A 39 30.64 8.76 14.28
CA GLU A 39 31.73 8.74 15.27
C GLU A 39 32.64 9.95 15.01
N ASP A 40 32.85 10.77 16.03
CA ASP A 40 33.67 11.98 16.04
C ASP A 40 34.97 11.84 15.22
N GLY A 41 35.15 12.76 14.27
CA GLY A 41 36.46 13.11 13.74
C GLY A 41 36.97 12.28 12.56
N GLY A 42 36.60 12.71 11.35
CA GLY A 42 37.43 12.44 10.16
C GLY A 42 36.68 12.53 8.85
N PHE A 43 36.88 13.63 8.12
CA PHE A 43 36.48 13.73 6.71
C PHE A 43 37.01 12.53 5.91
N SER A 44 36.10 11.71 5.37
CA SER A 44 36.36 11.00 4.11
C SER A 44 35.06 10.54 3.48
N TYR A 45 34.93 10.82 2.18
CA TYR A 45 33.92 10.30 1.27
C TYR A 45 33.85 8.75 1.32
N ASN A 46 33.16 8.17 2.30
CA ASN A 46 32.92 6.73 2.40
C ASN A 46 31.46 6.48 2.79
N PHE A 47 30.63 6.00 1.85
CA PHE A 47 29.29 5.51 2.19
C PHE A 47 29.39 4.34 3.17
N LYS A 48 28.93 4.56 4.41
CA LYS A 48 28.96 3.59 5.52
C LYS A 48 27.63 2.83 5.69
N GLY A 49 26.71 2.95 4.72
CA GLY A 49 25.36 2.42 4.82
C GLY A 49 25.28 0.98 5.32
N GLU A 50 24.42 0.74 6.30
CA GLU A 50 24.03 -0.56 6.81
C GLU A 50 22.62 -0.90 6.34
N TYR A 51 22.48 -2.10 5.77
CA TYR A 51 21.20 -2.61 5.31
C TYR A 51 20.27 -2.83 6.50
N THR A 52 19.24 -2.00 6.56
CA THR A 52 18.24 -1.97 7.63
C THR A 52 16.87 -2.18 7.01
N VAL A 53 16.03 -2.98 7.66
CA VAL A 53 14.66 -3.22 7.24
C VAL A 53 13.72 -2.66 8.30
N TYR A 54 12.77 -1.85 7.87
CA TYR A 54 11.65 -1.41 8.69
C TYR A 54 10.44 -2.25 8.33
N PHE A 55 9.95 -3.06 9.27
CA PHE A 55 8.66 -3.71 9.14
C PHE A 55 7.60 -2.88 9.86
N PHE A 56 6.42 -2.81 9.26
CA PHE A 56 5.24 -2.20 9.86
C PHE A 56 4.21 -3.27 10.16
N GLY A 57 3.55 -3.16 11.31
CA GLY A 57 2.56 -4.14 11.72
C GLY A 57 1.56 -3.60 12.74
N VAL A 58 0.66 -4.49 13.17
CA VAL A 58 -0.42 -4.19 14.09
C VAL A 58 -0.56 -5.31 15.12
N THR A 59 -0.76 -4.96 16.40
CA THR A 59 -1.00 -5.92 17.48
C THR A 59 -2.45 -6.44 17.45
N LYS A 60 -2.75 -7.46 18.28
CA LYS A 60 -4.14 -7.91 18.48
C LYS A 60 -5.09 -6.82 19.02
N LYS A 61 -4.54 -5.73 19.58
CA LYS A 61 -5.29 -4.61 20.16
C LYS A 61 -5.39 -3.40 19.21
N SER A 62 -5.06 -3.57 17.93
CA SER A 62 -5.01 -2.49 16.93
C SER A 62 -3.92 -1.44 17.22
N GLU A 63 -2.86 -1.78 17.94
CA GLU A 63 -1.75 -0.84 18.17
C GLU A 63 -0.74 -0.91 17.02
N THR A 64 -0.23 0.23 16.56
CA THR A 64 0.72 0.29 15.44
C THR A 64 2.14 -0.01 15.87
N VAL A 65 2.88 -0.76 15.05
CA VAL A 65 4.23 -1.23 15.36
C VAL A 65 5.17 -0.93 14.20
N CYS A 66 6.35 -0.39 14.51
CA CYS A 66 7.51 -0.30 13.63
C CYS A 66 8.64 -1.16 14.21
N ILE A 67 9.18 -2.10 13.42
CA ILE A 67 10.30 -2.94 13.83
C ILE A 67 11.48 -2.63 12.92
N ARG A 68 12.51 -1.98 13.49
CA ARG A 68 13.78 -1.73 12.85
C ARG A 68 14.70 -2.94 13.01
N VAL A 69 14.82 -3.71 11.93
CA VAL A 69 15.62 -4.94 11.85
C VAL A 69 17.00 -4.65 11.27
N SER A 70 18.04 -5.04 12.00
CA SER A 70 19.45 -4.78 11.68
C SER A 70 20.30 -6.06 11.61
N GLY A 71 21.54 -5.92 11.12
CA GLY A 71 22.56 -6.97 11.14
C GLY A 71 22.48 -8.01 10.00
N TYR A 72 21.50 -7.88 9.09
CA TYR A 72 21.45 -8.70 7.88
C TYR A 72 22.43 -8.17 6.84
N GLN A 73 23.19 -9.06 6.21
CA GLN A 73 24.15 -8.70 5.16
C GLN A 73 23.63 -9.20 3.81
N PRO A 74 23.24 -8.30 2.89
CA PRO A 74 22.95 -8.67 1.50
C PRO A 74 24.10 -9.47 0.91
N SER A 75 23.79 -10.46 0.08
CA SER A 75 24.83 -11.29 -0.53
C SER A 75 24.41 -11.85 -1.88
N PHE A 76 25.39 -12.32 -2.65
CA PHE A 76 25.15 -13.21 -3.78
C PHE A 76 26.32 -14.17 -3.95
N PHE A 77 26.15 -15.17 -4.81
CA PHE A 77 27.13 -16.23 -4.98
C PHE A 77 27.79 -16.17 -6.35
N MET A 78 29.08 -16.47 -6.40
CA MET A 78 29.84 -16.60 -7.64
C MET A 78 30.46 -18.00 -7.69
N ASN A 79 30.18 -18.76 -8.75
CA ASN A 79 30.89 -20.00 -8.99
C ASN A 79 32.34 -19.68 -9.38
N VAL A 80 33.28 -20.40 -8.80
CA VAL A 80 34.72 -20.22 -9.02
C VAL A 80 35.38 -21.54 -9.43
N PRO A 81 36.57 -21.52 -10.07
CA PRO A 81 37.27 -22.73 -10.49
C PRO A 81 37.47 -23.77 -9.38
N ASP A 82 37.54 -25.05 -9.74
CA ASP A 82 37.66 -26.15 -8.76
C ASP A 82 38.98 -26.15 -7.99
N ASN A 83 40.01 -25.52 -8.56
CA ASN A 83 41.33 -25.36 -7.95
C ASN A 83 41.49 -24.04 -7.16
N TRP A 84 40.38 -23.47 -6.67
CA TRP A 84 40.33 -22.19 -5.95
C TRP A 84 41.11 -22.22 -4.62
N ARG A 85 42.01 -21.26 -4.42
CA ARG A 85 42.82 -21.15 -3.19
C ARG A 85 42.15 -20.20 -2.20
N SER A 86 41.59 -20.73 -1.11
CA SER A 86 40.86 -19.95 -0.09
C SER A 86 41.73 -19.41 1.06
N GLY A 87 43.01 -19.79 1.16
CA GLY A 87 43.91 -19.41 2.27
C GLY A 87 44.36 -17.94 2.29
N TYR A 88 45.18 -17.58 3.27
CA TYR A 88 45.82 -16.25 3.38
C TYR A 88 46.63 -15.93 2.12
N ASN A 89 46.42 -14.76 1.51
CA ASN A 89 46.92 -14.37 0.18
C ASN A 89 46.43 -15.23 -1.02
N GLY A 90 45.44 -16.10 -0.81
CA GLY A 90 44.82 -16.92 -1.87
C GLY A 90 43.92 -16.12 -2.82
N ASP A 91 43.28 -16.82 -3.74
CA ASP A 91 42.43 -16.26 -4.79
C ASP A 91 41.24 -15.48 -4.21
N THR A 92 40.71 -15.90 -3.05
CA THR A 92 39.64 -15.19 -2.32
C THR A 92 40.09 -13.81 -1.83
N PHE A 93 41.30 -13.73 -1.28
CA PHE A 93 41.86 -12.47 -0.78
C PHE A 93 42.12 -11.49 -1.93
N GLN A 94 42.70 -11.98 -3.03
CA GLN A 94 42.94 -11.15 -4.21
C GLN A 94 41.64 -10.67 -4.86
N LEU A 95 40.62 -11.54 -4.91
CA LEU A 95 39.29 -11.17 -5.38
C LEU A 95 38.67 -10.08 -4.48
N GLN A 96 38.72 -10.24 -3.16
CA GLN A 96 38.23 -9.22 -2.23
C GLN A 96 38.94 -7.88 -2.46
N LYS A 97 40.28 -7.89 -2.52
CA LYS A 97 41.10 -6.70 -2.79
C LYS A 97 40.72 -6.03 -4.10
N HIS A 98 40.46 -6.80 -5.15
CA HIS A 98 40.04 -6.31 -6.46
C HIS A 98 38.66 -5.65 -6.41
N LEU A 99 37.68 -6.30 -5.77
CA LEU A 99 36.32 -5.77 -5.62
C LEU A 99 36.28 -4.51 -4.75
N THR A 100 37.26 -4.34 -3.85
CA THR A 100 37.38 -3.18 -2.97
C THR A 100 38.43 -2.17 -3.46
N SER A 101 38.94 -2.32 -4.68
CA SER A 101 39.94 -1.41 -5.24
C SER A 101 39.32 -0.06 -5.58
N LYS A 102 40.00 1.03 -5.20
CA LYS A 102 39.61 2.41 -5.58
C LYS A 102 39.65 2.67 -7.09
N ASP A 103 40.37 1.82 -7.83
CA ASP A 103 40.53 1.91 -9.28
C ASP A 103 39.54 1.06 -10.07
N ALA A 104 38.66 0.31 -9.38
CA ALA A 104 37.66 -0.51 -10.02
C ALA A 104 36.66 0.37 -10.81
N THR A 105 36.42 0.02 -12.07
CA THR A 105 35.52 0.76 -12.98
C THR A 105 34.58 -0.21 -13.68
N PHE A 106 33.34 0.21 -13.91
CA PHE A 106 32.35 -0.49 -14.72
C PHE A 106 31.94 0.35 -15.92
N VAL A 107 31.36 -0.28 -16.94
CA VAL A 107 30.73 0.42 -18.06
C VAL A 107 29.23 0.33 -17.86
N ASP A 108 28.53 1.46 -17.81
CA ASP A 108 27.08 1.45 -17.68
C ASP A 108 26.37 1.08 -18.98
N ASN A 109 25.03 0.99 -18.92
CA ASN A 109 24.18 0.59 -20.04
C ASN A 109 24.26 1.55 -21.24
N TRP A 110 24.87 2.73 -21.07
CA TRP A 110 25.08 3.74 -22.13
C TRP A 110 26.53 3.74 -22.64
N GLY A 111 27.35 2.76 -22.25
CA GLY A 111 28.75 2.65 -22.69
C GLY A 111 29.71 3.58 -21.94
N LYS A 112 29.26 4.28 -20.91
CA LYS A 112 30.10 5.23 -20.17
C LYS A 112 30.87 4.51 -19.06
N LYS A 113 32.19 4.68 -19.06
CA LYS A 113 33.06 4.18 -17.97
C LYS A 113 32.80 4.98 -16.70
N LYS A 114 32.37 4.29 -15.65
CA LYS A 114 32.13 4.83 -14.31
C LYS A 114 33.07 4.16 -13.32
N LYS A 115 33.64 4.92 -12.39
CA LYS A 115 34.30 4.32 -11.22
C LYS A 115 33.22 3.65 -10.37
N ILE A 116 33.53 2.48 -9.83
CA ILE A 116 32.77 1.94 -8.70
C ILE A 116 33.03 2.95 -7.58
N LYS A 117 32.06 3.82 -7.33
CA LYS A 117 32.14 4.67 -6.16
C LYS A 117 31.94 3.73 -4.96
N TRP A 118 32.76 3.88 -3.92
CA TRP A 118 32.55 3.33 -2.57
C TRP A 118 32.77 1.83 -2.36
N PHE A 119 33.97 1.45 -1.92
CA PHE A 119 34.17 0.31 -1.01
C PHE A 119 35.44 0.53 -0.20
N ASN A 120 35.33 0.74 1.12
CA ASN A 120 36.41 0.29 1.99
C ASN A 120 36.30 -1.24 2.09
N SER A 121 37.43 -1.93 2.18
CA SER A 121 37.52 -3.37 2.43
C SER A 121 36.61 -3.90 3.54
N ARG A 122 36.25 -3.06 4.52
CA ARG A 122 35.31 -3.38 5.61
C ARG A 122 33.88 -3.69 5.16
N ASN A 123 33.47 -3.19 3.98
CA ASN A 123 32.09 -3.28 3.49
C ASN A 123 31.78 -4.56 2.71
N ILE A 124 32.81 -5.34 2.33
CA ILE A 124 32.67 -6.58 1.56
C ILE A 124 33.39 -7.71 2.31
N LYS A 125 32.69 -8.81 2.58
CA LYS A 125 33.28 -10.03 3.16
C LYS A 125 33.06 -11.20 2.21
N LEU A 126 34.11 -11.97 1.94
CA LEU A 126 34.03 -13.16 1.09
C LEU A 126 34.09 -14.44 1.94
N ARG A 127 33.24 -15.41 1.61
CA ARG A 127 33.25 -16.75 2.21
C ARG A 127 33.25 -17.81 1.12
N THR A 128 34.22 -18.71 1.13
CA THR A 128 34.26 -19.85 0.21
C THR A 128 33.46 -21.02 0.77
N PHE A 129 32.74 -21.74 -0.09
CA PHE A 129 32.02 -22.97 0.26
C PHE A 129 31.85 -23.86 -0.99
N LYS A 130 31.39 -25.10 -0.79
CA LYS A 130 31.03 -26.02 -1.87
C LYS A 130 29.52 -26.19 -1.92
N ALA A 131 28.95 -26.17 -3.13
CA ALA A 131 27.51 -26.38 -3.35
C ALA A 131 27.26 -26.99 -4.73
N LYS A 132 26.03 -27.47 -4.96
CA LYS A 132 25.57 -27.91 -6.28
C LYS A 132 25.09 -26.71 -7.07
N LYS A 133 25.27 -26.75 -8.40
CA LYS A 133 24.68 -25.76 -9.30
C LYS A 133 23.17 -26.00 -9.41
N PHE A 134 22.40 -24.92 -9.51
CA PHE A 134 20.96 -25.01 -9.75
C PHE A 134 20.66 -25.33 -11.23
N ASP A 135 21.50 -24.85 -12.14
CA ASP A 135 21.29 -24.97 -13.58
C ASP A 135 22.12 -26.11 -14.21
N GLY A 136 21.51 -26.78 -15.19
CA GLY A 136 22.09 -27.92 -15.89
C GLY A 136 21.94 -29.23 -15.11
N PHE A 137 21.80 -30.34 -15.85
CA PHE A 137 21.77 -31.67 -15.24
C PHE A 137 23.19 -32.08 -14.84
N GLN A 138 23.44 -32.23 -13.55
CA GLN A 138 24.71 -32.72 -13.00
C GLN A 138 24.43 -33.78 -11.92
N ILE A 139 25.11 -34.92 -11.99
CA ILE A 139 24.93 -36.01 -11.03
C ILE A 139 25.68 -35.68 -9.75
N ASN A 140 25.02 -34.96 -8.82
CA ASN A 140 25.50 -34.70 -7.45
C ASN A 140 26.88 -34.03 -7.32
N GLU A 141 27.38 -33.38 -8.37
CA GLU A 141 28.68 -32.70 -8.36
C GLU A 141 28.66 -31.43 -7.50
N HIS A 142 29.71 -31.26 -6.69
CA HIS A 142 29.90 -30.07 -5.88
C HIS A 142 30.96 -29.19 -6.52
N HIS A 143 30.64 -27.91 -6.67
CA HIS A 143 31.52 -26.91 -7.25
C HIS A 143 31.94 -25.91 -6.18
N ASN A 144 33.07 -25.24 -6.38
CA ASN A 144 33.48 -24.17 -5.49
C ASN A 144 32.65 -22.90 -5.75
N PHE A 145 32.27 -22.24 -4.67
CA PHE A 145 31.58 -20.96 -4.69
C PHE A 145 32.24 -19.98 -3.73
N VAL A 146 32.10 -18.70 -4.06
CA VAL A 146 32.37 -17.58 -3.16
C VAL A 146 31.05 -16.85 -2.92
N GLU A 147 30.64 -16.76 -1.66
CA GLU A 147 29.60 -15.84 -1.21
C GLU A 147 30.26 -14.48 -0.99
N ILE A 148 29.73 -13.46 -1.66
CA ILE A 148 30.14 -12.07 -1.48
C ILE A 148 29.06 -11.40 -0.63
N LYS A 149 29.39 -11.05 0.60
CA LYS A 149 28.52 -10.37 1.55
C LYS A 149 28.82 -8.88 1.57
N PHE A 150 27.78 -8.07 1.64
CA PHE A 150 27.82 -6.62 1.62
C PHE A 150 27.21 -6.06 2.90
N ASN A 151 27.66 -4.88 3.32
CA ASN A 151 27.00 -4.15 4.41
C ASN A 151 25.72 -3.44 3.94
N SER A 152 25.62 -3.06 2.66
CA SER A 152 24.46 -2.37 2.08
C SER A 152 23.95 -3.01 0.80
N HIS A 153 22.69 -2.74 0.45
CA HIS A 153 22.08 -3.16 -0.80
C HIS A 153 22.63 -2.36 -2.00
N ILE A 154 22.88 -1.06 -1.83
CA ILE A 154 23.54 -0.22 -2.85
C ILE A 154 24.87 -0.82 -3.24
N ALA A 155 25.68 -1.24 -2.27
CA ALA A 155 26.93 -1.94 -2.50
C ALA A 155 26.73 -3.20 -3.35
N MET A 156 25.85 -4.09 -2.90
CA MET A 156 25.53 -5.33 -3.62
C MET A 156 25.17 -5.05 -5.09
N LYS A 157 24.27 -4.08 -5.33
CA LYS A 157 23.81 -3.69 -6.67
C LYS A 157 24.93 -3.12 -7.54
N GLN A 158 25.83 -2.31 -6.98
CA GLN A 158 26.96 -1.76 -7.72
C GLN A 158 27.97 -2.83 -8.11
N THR A 159 28.29 -3.76 -7.20
CA THR A 159 29.18 -4.88 -7.49
C THR A 159 28.56 -5.82 -8.53
N TYR A 160 27.26 -6.11 -8.41
CA TYR A 160 26.53 -6.89 -9.43
C TYR A 160 26.62 -6.21 -10.82
N ARG A 161 26.28 -4.92 -10.92
CA ARG A 161 26.36 -4.15 -12.17
C ARG A 161 27.78 -4.15 -12.76
N TYR A 162 28.80 -4.02 -11.91
CA TYR A 162 30.19 -4.10 -12.35
C TYR A 162 30.50 -5.45 -12.99
N LEU A 163 30.23 -6.54 -12.29
CA LEU A 163 30.52 -7.89 -12.78
C LEU A 163 29.71 -8.21 -14.04
N ASP A 164 28.44 -7.79 -14.09
CA ASP A 164 27.58 -8.04 -15.24
C ASP A 164 28.02 -7.27 -16.50
N SER A 165 28.54 -6.05 -16.33
CA SER A 165 29.01 -5.20 -17.44
C SER A 165 30.24 -5.75 -18.20
N ILE A 166 30.94 -6.74 -17.64
CA ILE A 166 32.13 -7.34 -18.26
C ILE A 166 31.69 -8.26 -19.41
N LYS A 167 31.77 -7.74 -20.65
CA LYS A 167 31.34 -8.44 -21.87
C LYS A 167 32.00 -9.81 -22.10
N SER A 168 33.27 -9.96 -21.73
CA SER A 168 33.98 -11.24 -21.87
C SER A 168 33.43 -12.33 -20.94
N LYS A 169 32.61 -11.97 -19.94
CA LYS A 169 32.20 -12.82 -18.81
C LYS A 169 33.40 -13.52 -18.14
N ILE A 170 34.57 -12.89 -18.20
CA ILE A 170 35.81 -13.32 -17.57
C ILE A 170 36.35 -12.15 -16.76
N LEU A 171 36.37 -12.30 -15.44
CA LEU A 171 36.97 -11.34 -14.53
C LEU A 171 38.50 -11.59 -14.45
N LYS A 172 39.26 -10.54 -14.76
CA LYS A 172 40.72 -10.54 -14.66
C LYS A 172 41.12 -9.90 -13.33
N VAL A 173 41.60 -10.71 -12.39
CA VAL A 173 42.10 -10.26 -11.09
C VAL A 173 43.62 -10.48 -11.06
N PRO A 174 44.44 -9.45 -10.77
CA PRO A 174 45.89 -9.63 -10.64
C PRO A 174 46.26 -10.71 -9.63
N GLY A 175 47.15 -11.63 -10.01
CA GLY A 175 47.59 -12.72 -9.13
C GLY A 175 46.60 -13.90 -9.03
N VAL A 176 45.45 -13.84 -9.70
CA VAL A 176 44.45 -14.92 -9.77
C VAL A 176 44.30 -15.37 -11.22
N ARG A 177 43.99 -16.65 -11.42
CA ARG A 177 43.60 -17.16 -12.74
C ARG A 177 42.31 -16.46 -13.21
N GLN A 178 42.08 -16.47 -14.52
CA GLN A 178 40.85 -15.93 -15.10
C GLN A 178 39.62 -16.57 -14.45
N ILE A 179 38.71 -15.73 -13.94
CA ILE A 179 37.51 -16.18 -13.22
C ILE A 179 36.31 -16.05 -14.17
N PRO A 180 35.67 -17.14 -14.60
CA PRO A 180 34.39 -17.06 -15.32
C PRO A 180 33.34 -16.40 -14.41
N ILE A 181 32.68 -15.36 -14.92
CA ILE A 181 31.64 -14.65 -14.18
C ILE A 181 30.34 -15.42 -14.34
N LYS A 182 30.04 -16.28 -13.37
CA LYS A 182 28.74 -16.95 -13.25
C LYS A 182 28.16 -16.65 -11.87
N LEU A 183 27.22 -15.71 -11.85
CA LEU A 183 26.56 -15.23 -10.65
C LEU A 183 25.27 -16.01 -10.43
N TYR A 184 24.99 -16.32 -9.17
CA TYR A 184 23.74 -16.92 -8.74
C TYR A 184 23.11 -16.01 -7.74
N GLU A 185 21.78 -15.94 -7.78
CA GLU A 185 21.03 -15.31 -6.69
C GLU A 185 21.34 -13.81 -6.52
N ALA A 186 21.94 -13.18 -7.54
CA ALA A 186 22.36 -11.76 -7.53
C ALA A 186 21.23 -10.76 -7.80
N ASP A 187 20.11 -11.24 -8.35
CA ASP A 187 18.92 -10.44 -8.67
C ASP A 187 17.77 -10.66 -7.68
N ILE A 188 18.00 -11.42 -6.61
CA ILE A 188 17.01 -11.62 -5.55
C ILE A 188 17.08 -10.43 -4.59
N ASP A 189 15.91 -9.86 -4.26
CA ASP A 189 15.82 -8.77 -3.29
C ASP A 189 16.33 -9.23 -1.91
N PRO A 190 17.29 -8.52 -1.29
CA PRO A 190 17.80 -8.86 0.03
C PRO A 190 16.72 -8.96 1.11
N LEU A 191 15.63 -8.19 1.02
CA LEU A 191 14.50 -8.22 1.95
C LEU A 191 13.82 -9.58 1.87
N LEU A 192 13.49 -10.02 0.65
CA LEU A 192 12.89 -11.33 0.40
C LEU A 192 13.79 -12.47 0.88
N ARG A 193 15.11 -12.38 0.63
CA ARG A 193 16.05 -13.39 1.13
C ARG A 193 16.14 -13.40 2.66
N MET A 194 16.12 -12.24 3.31
CA MET A 194 16.12 -12.14 4.76
C MET A 194 14.86 -12.80 5.33
N CYS A 195 13.68 -12.45 4.81
CA CYS A 195 12.40 -13.06 5.18
C CYS A 195 12.44 -14.59 5.03
N HIS A 196 12.91 -15.11 3.90
CA HIS A 196 13.06 -16.56 3.70
C HIS A 196 14.01 -17.21 4.72
N LYS A 197 15.13 -16.57 5.06
CA LYS A 197 16.08 -17.11 6.05
C LYS A 197 15.53 -17.09 7.48
N SER A 198 14.65 -16.15 7.79
CA SER A 198 13.97 -16.06 9.09
C SER A 198 12.63 -16.79 9.12
N ASN A 199 12.24 -17.48 8.04
CA ASN A 199 10.92 -18.11 7.88
C ASN A 199 9.74 -17.14 8.07
N ILE A 200 9.92 -15.87 7.71
CA ILE A 200 8.88 -14.85 7.75
C ILE A 200 8.26 -14.76 6.36
N THR A 201 6.94 -14.85 6.28
CA THR A 201 6.19 -14.65 5.04
C THR A 201 5.50 -13.28 5.05
N PRO A 202 5.17 -12.69 3.88
CA PRO A 202 4.38 -11.47 3.83
C PRO A 202 3.07 -11.61 4.63
N CYS A 203 2.70 -10.57 5.37
CA CYS A 203 1.51 -10.51 6.21
C CYS A 203 1.42 -11.55 7.36
N SER A 204 2.52 -12.24 7.67
CA SER A 204 2.55 -13.17 8.81
C SER A 204 2.62 -12.44 10.14
N TRP A 205 2.23 -13.16 11.20
CA TRP A 205 2.53 -12.77 12.56
C TRP A 205 3.98 -13.07 12.90
N VAL A 206 4.58 -12.17 13.67
CA VAL A 206 5.95 -12.34 14.19
C VAL A 206 5.96 -12.17 15.70
N GLN A 207 6.94 -12.81 16.33
CA GLN A 207 7.24 -12.69 17.75
C GLN A 207 8.66 -12.14 17.94
N LEU A 208 8.78 -11.17 18.85
CA LEU A 208 10.03 -10.70 19.42
C LEU A 208 10.14 -11.28 20.82
N ASN A 209 11.19 -12.05 21.08
CA ASN A 209 11.39 -12.68 22.39
C ASN A 209 11.94 -11.68 23.39
N LYS A 210 11.47 -11.74 24.64
CA LYS A 210 11.95 -10.88 25.73
C LYS A 210 13.49 -10.82 25.83
N GLY A 211 14.02 -9.63 26.08
CA GLY A 211 15.46 -9.37 26.17
C GLY A 211 16.25 -9.54 24.85
N ARG A 212 15.58 -9.70 23.71
CA ARG A 212 16.21 -9.80 22.38
C ARG A 212 15.87 -8.65 21.43
N PHE A 213 15.11 -7.68 21.92
CA PHE A 213 14.81 -6.43 21.23
C PHE A 213 14.96 -5.28 22.24
N THR A 214 15.11 -4.06 21.73
CA THR A 214 15.08 -2.85 22.57
C THR A 214 13.94 -1.95 22.15
N CYS A 215 13.27 -1.36 23.13
CA CYS A 215 12.30 -0.31 22.92
C CYS A 215 12.99 0.98 22.47
N VAL A 216 12.34 1.75 21.60
CA VAL A 216 12.81 3.08 21.20
C VAL A 216 11.97 4.14 21.89
N ASP A 217 12.63 5.04 22.61
CA ASP A 217 11.98 6.16 23.30
C ASP A 217 11.30 7.11 22.31
N GLU A 218 10.22 7.76 22.73
CA GLU A 218 9.38 8.61 21.88
C GLU A 218 10.17 9.69 21.12
N TYR A 219 11.19 10.27 21.76
CA TYR A 219 12.02 11.31 21.15
C TYR A 219 12.92 10.77 20.02
N ASP A 220 13.31 9.50 20.09
CA ASP A 220 14.24 8.84 19.17
C ASP A 220 13.55 8.06 18.06
N LYS A 221 12.22 7.88 18.15
CA LYS A 221 11.43 7.21 17.11
C LYS A 221 11.63 7.85 15.75
N LYS A 222 11.75 6.99 14.74
CA LYS A 222 11.77 7.35 13.32
C LYS A 222 10.40 7.20 12.66
N SER A 223 9.43 6.61 13.36
CA SER A 223 8.08 6.37 12.87
C SER A 223 7.01 7.09 13.68
N HIS A 224 5.83 7.25 13.07
CA HIS A 224 4.59 7.66 13.75
C HIS A 224 3.85 6.46 14.36
N CYS A 225 4.52 5.33 14.59
CA CYS A 225 3.91 4.16 15.21
C CYS A 225 3.91 4.27 16.75
N GLN A 226 2.92 3.64 17.37
CA GLN A 226 2.80 3.55 18.82
C GLN A 226 3.99 2.81 19.44
N TYR A 227 4.38 1.67 18.87
CA TYR A 227 5.59 0.94 19.23
C TYR A 227 6.68 1.10 18.19
N GLU A 228 7.92 1.30 18.63
CA GLU A 228 9.11 1.17 17.80
C GLU A 228 10.16 0.32 18.51
N PHE A 229 10.69 -0.69 17.81
CA PHE A 229 11.67 -1.62 18.36
C PHE A 229 12.91 -1.74 17.48
N ASN A 230 14.08 -1.86 18.09
CA ASN A 230 15.28 -2.35 17.40
C ASN A 230 15.44 -3.85 17.66
N VAL A 231 15.70 -4.62 16.61
CA VAL A 231 15.94 -6.07 16.70
C VAL A 231 17.02 -6.52 15.72
N ASN A 232 17.75 -7.57 16.07
CA ASN A 232 18.60 -8.25 15.09
C ASN A 232 17.74 -9.14 14.18
N TRP A 233 18.09 -9.27 12.89
CA TRP A 233 17.33 -10.13 11.96
C TRP A 233 17.23 -11.61 12.39
N ARG A 234 18.11 -12.06 13.29
CA ARG A 234 18.08 -13.42 13.87
C ARG A 234 17.09 -13.59 15.03
N ASP A 235 16.61 -12.50 15.59
CA ASP A 235 15.79 -12.45 16.81
C ASP A 235 14.33 -12.05 16.52
N ILE A 236 13.95 -11.99 15.24
CA ILE A 236 12.56 -11.89 14.77
C ILE A 236 12.12 -13.27 14.26
N HIS A 237 11.05 -13.81 14.85
CA HIS A 237 10.61 -15.18 14.61
C HIS A 237 9.16 -15.22 14.10
N PRO A 238 8.77 -16.18 13.26
CA PRO A 238 7.37 -16.38 12.91
C PRO A 238 6.56 -16.76 14.15
N TYR A 239 5.34 -16.27 14.21
CA TYR A 239 4.34 -16.64 15.21
C TYR A 239 3.14 -17.25 14.52
N GLU A 240 2.82 -18.50 14.82
CA GLU A 240 1.73 -19.22 14.15
C GLU A 240 0.37 -18.86 14.78
N THR A 241 -0.51 -18.27 13.99
CA THR A 241 -1.92 -18.03 14.32
C THR A 241 -2.73 -17.77 13.05
N ASP A 242 -4.00 -18.13 13.08
CA ASP A 242 -4.97 -17.86 12.00
C ASP A 242 -5.68 -16.50 12.17
N ASP A 243 -5.43 -15.80 13.29
CA ASP A 243 -6.03 -14.50 13.57
C ASP A 243 -5.60 -13.46 12.53
N ILE A 244 -6.51 -12.55 12.18
CA ILE A 244 -6.18 -11.33 11.43
C ILE A 244 -6.22 -10.16 12.41
N ALA A 245 -5.14 -9.38 12.46
CA ALA A 245 -5.07 -8.19 13.28
C ALA A 245 -6.17 -7.19 12.87
N PRO A 246 -6.72 -6.44 13.84
CA PRO A 246 -7.73 -5.42 13.58
C PRO A 246 -7.09 -4.20 12.87
N PHE A 247 -6.86 -4.33 11.56
CA PHE A 247 -6.32 -3.26 10.72
C PHE A 247 -7.31 -2.10 10.59
N LEU A 248 -6.81 -0.87 10.59
CA LEU A 248 -7.63 0.31 10.37
C LEU A 248 -7.63 0.65 8.89
N VAL A 249 -8.82 0.73 8.29
CA VAL A 249 -9.05 0.93 6.86
C VAL A 249 -9.68 2.29 6.65
N ALA A 250 -9.01 3.17 5.90
CA ALA A 250 -9.56 4.44 5.45
C ALA A 250 -10.01 4.32 3.98
N SER A 251 -11.28 4.57 3.70
CA SER A 251 -11.81 4.76 2.35
C SER A 251 -12.02 6.24 2.10
N TYR A 252 -11.55 6.76 0.98
CA TYR A 252 -11.72 8.18 0.66
C TYR A 252 -12.15 8.41 -0.80
N ASP A 253 -12.70 9.60 -1.05
CA ASP A 253 -13.18 10.08 -2.35
C ASP A 253 -13.02 11.61 -2.39
N ILE A 254 -12.73 12.18 -3.56
CA ILE A 254 -12.61 13.63 -3.74
C ILE A 254 -13.69 14.18 -4.66
N GLU A 255 -14.10 15.43 -4.42
CA GLU A 255 -14.99 16.17 -5.30
C GLU A 255 -14.31 17.42 -5.84
N CYS A 256 -14.48 17.66 -7.14
CA CYS A 256 -13.83 18.74 -7.86
C CYS A 256 -14.83 19.51 -8.73
N THR A 257 -14.66 20.82 -8.87
CA THR A 257 -15.41 21.59 -9.87
C THR A 257 -14.85 21.38 -11.27
N SER A 258 -15.66 21.66 -12.28
CA SER A 258 -15.21 21.82 -13.66
C SER A 258 -15.68 23.17 -14.18
N GLY A 259 -14.74 24.09 -14.40
CA GLY A 259 -15.11 25.44 -14.82
C GLY A 259 -15.46 25.58 -16.30
N ASP A 260 -15.24 24.53 -17.12
CA ASP A 260 -15.67 24.49 -18.54
C ASP A 260 -16.66 23.36 -18.84
N GLY A 261 -17.07 22.59 -17.84
CA GLY A 261 -17.99 21.45 -17.98
C GLY A 261 -17.34 20.16 -18.53
N SER A 262 -16.05 20.17 -18.88
CA SER A 262 -15.31 18.97 -19.26
C SER A 262 -14.78 18.21 -18.03
N PHE A 263 -14.08 17.09 -18.23
CA PHE A 263 -13.52 16.33 -17.12
C PHE A 263 -12.51 17.19 -16.33
N PRO A 264 -12.59 17.24 -14.97
CA PRO A 264 -11.70 18.08 -14.16
C PRO A 264 -10.22 17.81 -14.43
N GLN A 265 -9.43 18.89 -14.52
CA GLN A 265 -7.98 18.84 -14.71
C GLN A 265 -7.27 19.55 -13.55
N PRO A 266 -6.35 18.91 -12.83
CA PRO A 266 -5.75 19.50 -11.64
C PRO A 266 -4.91 20.74 -11.95
N THR A 267 -4.33 20.82 -13.15
CA THR A 267 -3.56 21.98 -13.62
C THR A 267 -4.43 23.17 -14.06
N ARG A 268 -5.75 23.00 -14.08
CA ARG A 268 -6.70 24.03 -14.49
C ARG A 268 -7.16 24.81 -13.25
N PRO A 269 -6.91 26.14 -13.15
CA PRO A 269 -7.18 26.89 -11.92
C PRO A 269 -8.66 26.90 -11.46
N GLN A 270 -9.60 26.82 -12.39
CA GLN A 270 -11.04 26.80 -12.12
C GLN A 270 -11.60 25.43 -11.71
N ASP A 271 -10.81 24.36 -11.86
CA ASP A 271 -11.18 23.00 -11.46
C ASP A 271 -10.66 22.76 -10.04
N LYS A 272 -11.38 23.31 -9.08
CA LYS A 272 -10.97 23.35 -7.67
C LYS A 272 -11.28 22.02 -7.00
N LEU A 273 -10.40 21.60 -6.10
CA LEU A 273 -10.68 20.56 -5.12
C LEU A 273 -11.60 21.16 -4.05
N ILE A 274 -12.84 20.70 -3.97
CA ILE A 274 -13.85 21.30 -3.10
C ILE A 274 -14.17 20.45 -1.88
N GLN A 275 -14.08 19.13 -1.97
CA GLN A 275 -14.34 18.25 -0.83
C GLN A 275 -13.45 17.01 -0.87
N ILE A 276 -13.11 16.51 0.31
CA ILE A 276 -12.52 15.18 0.49
C ILE A 276 -13.32 14.48 1.59
N GLY A 277 -14.02 13.41 1.22
CA GLY A 277 -14.71 12.53 2.16
C GLY A 277 -13.79 11.37 2.55
N THR A 278 -13.70 11.04 3.84
CA THR A 278 -12.93 9.90 4.35
C THR A 278 -13.71 9.17 5.43
N THR A 279 -14.02 7.90 5.18
CA THR A 279 -14.59 7.00 6.18
C THR A 279 -13.50 6.05 6.66
N VAL A 280 -13.37 5.90 7.98
CA VAL A 280 -12.38 5.04 8.61
C VAL A 280 -13.11 3.97 9.41
N ARG A 281 -12.75 2.70 9.19
CA ARG A 281 -13.31 1.57 9.93
C ARG A 281 -12.25 0.58 10.36
N MET A 282 -12.47 -0.06 11.51
CA MET A 282 -11.62 -1.15 11.96
C MET A 282 -12.07 -2.48 11.34
N PHE A 283 -11.12 -3.22 10.77
CA PHE A 283 -11.38 -4.55 10.24
C PHE A 283 -11.89 -5.46 11.37
N ASN A 284 -12.96 -6.20 11.08
CA ASN A 284 -13.68 -7.05 12.04
C ASN A 284 -14.29 -6.32 13.26
N ASN A 285 -14.37 -4.99 13.25
CA ASN A 285 -15.11 -4.22 14.25
C ASN A 285 -15.90 -3.07 13.60
N PRO A 286 -17.14 -3.32 13.15
CA PRO A 286 -17.97 -2.33 12.47
C PRO A 286 -18.49 -1.22 13.40
N GLU A 287 -18.35 -1.35 14.72
CA GLU A 287 -18.73 -0.30 15.68
C GLU A 287 -17.70 0.84 15.74
N TYR A 288 -16.50 0.60 15.22
CA TYR A 288 -15.47 1.61 15.08
C TYR A 288 -15.59 2.26 13.70
N GLU A 289 -16.29 3.39 13.64
CA GLU A 289 -16.49 4.15 12.41
C GLU A 289 -16.29 5.65 12.67
N LEU A 290 -15.41 6.26 11.88
CA LEU A 290 -15.26 7.70 11.77
C LEU A 290 -15.64 8.11 10.35
N ASN A 291 -16.49 9.12 10.23
CA ASN A 291 -16.80 9.80 8.97
C ASN A 291 -16.21 11.20 9.03
N HIS A 292 -15.36 11.56 8.09
CA HIS A 292 -14.71 12.85 8.03
C HIS A 292 -14.95 13.49 6.67
N ILE A 293 -15.31 14.77 6.65
CA ILE A 293 -15.42 15.54 5.41
C ILE A 293 -14.66 16.86 5.58
N ILE A 294 -13.71 17.06 4.67
CA ILE A 294 -12.94 18.30 4.53
C ILE A 294 -13.56 19.09 3.39
N THR A 295 -13.91 20.35 3.61
CA THR A 295 -14.54 21.20 2.59
C THR A 295 -13.75 22.47 2.34
N LEU A 296 -13.70 22.89 1.07
CA LEU A 296 -13.36 24.24 0.70
C LEU A 296 -14.57 25.14 0.99
N LYS A 297 -14.35 26.20 1.75
CA LYS A 297 -15.39 27.08 2.31
C LYS A 297 -16.34 26.36 3.26
N SER A 298 -17.28 27.12 3.80
CA SER A 298 -18.18 26.69 4.86
C SER A 298 -19.15 25.60 4.38
N CYS A 299 -19.33 24.58 5.21
CA CYS A 299 -20.36 23.56 5.05
C CYS A 299 -21.32 23.61 6.25
N ASN A 300 -22.63 23.51 5.99
CA ASN A 300 -23.62 23.45 7.06
C ASN A 300 -23.57 22.09 7.75
N LYS A 301 -23.79 22.07 9.07
CA LYS A 301 -24.00 20.82 9.81
C LYS A 301 -25.24 20.11 9.24
N PHE A 302 -25.06 18.88 8.75
CA PHE A 302 -26.13 18.09 8.12
C PHE A 302 -26.49 16.81 8.90
N THR A 303 -25.72 16.48 9.93
CA THR A 303 -25.96 15.31 10.79
C THR A 303 -25.56 15.61 12.23
N ASP A 304 -26.29 15.03 13.19
CA ASP A 304 -25.95 15.05 14.62
C ASP A 304 -25.14 13.82 15.06
N ASP A 305 -24.75 12.96 14.13
CA ASP A 305 -23.89 11.80 14.39
C ASP A 305 -22.54 12.27 14.99
N PRO A 306 -22.22 11.88 16.25
CA PRO A 306 -20.96 12.26 16.89
C PRO A 306 -19.73 11.65 16.20
N ASN A 307 -19.92 10.65 15.35
CA ASN A 307 -18.87 10.00 14.58
C ASN A 307 -18.64 10.69 13.22
N THR A 308 -19.42 11.71 12.89
CA THR A 308 -19.25 12.50 11.66
C THR A 308 -18.64 13.88 11.98
N ILE A 309 -17.52 14.18 11.32
CA ILE A 309 -16.72 15.39 11.52
C ILE A 309 -16.66 16.17 10.21
N VAL A 310 -17.00 17.46 10.28
CA VAL A 310 -16.92 18.40 9.17
C VAL A 310 -15.85 19.43 9.51
N GLU A 311 -14.81 19.53 8.68
CA GLU A 311 -13.78 20.56 8.75
C GLU A 311 -13.86 21.43 7.48
N SER A 312 -13.89 22.75 7.64
CA SER A 312 -13.99 23.70 6.52
C SER A 312 -12.79 24.63 6.51
N TYR A 313 -12.20 24.83 5.34
CA TYR A 313 -10.99 25.62 5.14
C TYR A 313 -11.18 26.71 4.08
N ASP A 314 -10.38 27.75 4.12
CA ASP A 314 -10.56 28.90 3.24
C ASP A 314 -9.86 28.74 1.89
N THR A 315 -8.80 27.95 1.85
CA THR A 315 -7.97 27.73 0.67
C THR A 315 -7.87 26.25 0.31
N GLU A 316 -7.57 25.95 -0.96
CA GLU A 316 -7.38 24.57 -1.41
C GLU A 316 -6.09 23.96 -0.87
N GLU A 317 -5.06 24.77 -0.65
CA GLU A 317 -3.82 24.36 0.01
C GLU A 317 -4.12 23.79 1.41
N GLU A 318 -4.92 24.51 2.21
CA GLU A 318 -5.35 24.03 3.52
C GLU A 318 -6.19 22.75 3.44
N VAL A 319 -7.05 22.58 2.43
CA VAL A 319 -7.82 21.35 2.22
C VAL A 319 -6.89 20.15 1.97
N ILE A 320 -5.88 20.33 1.11
CA ILE A 320 -4.90 19.29 0.79
C ILE A 320 -4.10 18.90 2.03
N MET A 321 -3.61 19.90 2.77
CA MET A 321 -2.82 19.69 3.98
C MET A 321 -3.65 19.11 5.13
N ALA A 322 -4.93 19.50 5.25
CA ALA A 322 -5.84 18.93 6.24
C ALA A 322 -6.04 17.43 6.02
N TRP A 323 -6.13 16.98 4.77
CA TRP A 323 -6.25 15.55 4.48
C TRP A 323 -4.96 14.79 4.78
N GLN A 324 -3.79 15.35 4.44
CA GLN A 324 -2.50 14.79 4.84
C GLN A 324 -2.40 14.64 6.37
N GLN A 325 -2.79 15.68 7.11
CA GLN A 325 -2.80 15.67 8.58
C GLN A 325 -3.81 14.67 9.15
N LEU A 326 -4.99 14.52 8.52
CA LEU A 326 -5.98 13.52 8.88
C LEU A 326 -5.39 12.11 8.74
N ILE A 327 -4.75 11.80 7.62
CA ILE A 327 -4.12 10.48 7.40
C ILE A 327 -3.02 10.21 8.44
N GLN A 328 -2.22 11.21 8.80
CA GLN A 328 -1.22 11.05 9.86
C GLN A 328 -1.86 10.84 11.24
N ARG A 329 -2.88 11.62 11.58
CA ARG A 329 -3.57 11.56 12.88
C ARG A 329 -4.35 10.26 13.06
N VAL A 330 -5.07 9.81 12.04
CA VAL A 330 -5.81 8.52 12.03
C VAL A 330 -4.84 7.34 11.99
N ASN A 331 -3.73 7.50 11.28
CA ASN A 331 -2.72 6.47 11.06
C ASN A 331 -3.29 5.12 10.54
N PRO A 332 -4.05 5.13 9.41
CA PRO A 332 -4.65 3.91 8.86
C PRO A 332 -3.59 2.95 8.31
N ASP A 333 -3.85 1.65 8.38
CA ASP A 333 -2.95 0.64 7.83
C ASP A 333 -3.24 0.38 6.35
N ILE A 334 -4.51 0.52 5.97
CA ILE A 334 -4.99 0.32 4.61
C ILE A 334 -5.71 1.59 4.16
N ILE A 335 -5.39 2.06 2.96
CA ILE A 335 -6.12 3.11 2.28
C ILE A 335 -6.78 2.52 1.04
N THR A 336 -8.08 2.77 0.89
CA THR A 336 -8.90 2.25 -0.18
C THR A 336 -9.84 3.32 -0.74
N GLY A 337 -10.60 2.95 -1.76
CA GLY A 337 -11.49 3.81 -2.50
C GLY A 337 -11.78 3.20 -3.87
N TYR A 338 -12.49 3.94 -4.72
CA TYR A 338 -12.85 3.47 -6.05
C TYR A 338 -12.24 4.36 -7.12
N ASN A 339 -11.27 3.86 -7.88
CA ASN A 339 -10.51 4.61 -8.89
C ASN A 339 -9.46 5.60 -8.34
N ILE A 340 -9.02 5.42 -7.09
CA ILE A 340 -7.98 6.26 -6.46
C ILE A 340 -6.65 6.28 -7.23
N LEU A 341 -6.29 5.17 -7.90
CA LEU A 341 -5.07 5.08 -8.72
C LEU A 341 -5.23 5.68 -10.14
N GLY A 342 -6.48 5.92 -10.54
CA GLY A 342 -6.83 6.47 -11.85
C GLY A 342 -7.11 7.98 -11.81
N PHE A 343 -7.57 8.51 -10.68
CA PHE A 343 -7.96 9.91 -10.55
C PHE A 343 -7.44 10.56 -9.27
N ASP A 344 -7.90 10.13 -8.11
CA ASP A 344 -7.80 10.87 -6.84
C ASP A 344 -6.36 11.20 -6.44
N TYR A 345 -5.47 10.22 -6.41
CA TYR A 345 -4.06 10.46 -6.05
C TYR A 345 -3.35 11.39 -7.01
N TRP A 346 -3.60 11.22 -8.31
CA TRP A 346 -3.01 12.09 -9.32
C TRP A 346 -3.52 13.52 -9.17
N TYR A 347 -4.83 13.68 -8.97
CA TYR A 347 -5.44 14.99 -8.81
C TYR A 347 -4.89 15.72 -7.58
N LEU A 348 -4.91 15.06 -6.41
CA LEU A 348 -4.40 15.63 -5.16
C LEU A 348 -2.92 16.02 -5.27
N TYR A 349 -2.08 15.13 -5.82
CA TYR A 349 -0.66 15.39 -5.94
C TYR A 349 -0.35 16.56 -6.89
N GLU A 350 -0.99 16.62 -8.05
CA GLU A 350 -0.78 17.73 -9.00
C GLU A 350 -1.33 19.06 -8.47
N ARG A 351 -2.44 19.03 -7.71
CA ARG A 351 -2.91 20.24 -7.00
C ARG A 351 -1.90 20.68 -5.94
N ALA A 352 -1.33 19.75 -5.18
CA ALA A 352 -0.27 20.06 -4.21
C ALA A 352 0.93 20.72 -4.90
N GLN A 353 1.34 20.21 -6.07
CA GLN A 353 2.41 20.82 -6.89
C GLN A 353 2.05 22.21 -7.41
N MET A 354 0.80 22.43 -7.79
CA MET A 354 0.34 23.75 -8.25
C MET A 354 0.45 24.81 -7.14
N PHE A 355 0.26 24.41 -5.88
CA PHE A 355 0.40 25.28 -4.71
C PHE A 355 1.82 25.28 -4.11
N GLY A 356 2.71 24.38 -4.55
CA GLY A 356 4.09 24.28 -4.04
C GLY A 356 4.19 23.63 -2.65
N VAL A 357 3.23 22.77 -2.30
CA VAL A 357 3.19 22.05 -1.01
C VAL A 357 3.32 20.53 -1.19
N GLU A 358 3.85 20.08 -2.34
CA GLU A 358 3.95 18.65 -2.65
C GLU A 358 4.94 17.90 -1.75
N GLU A 359 5.94 18.61 -1.19
CA GLU A 359 6.90 17.99 -0.28
C GLU A 359 6.22 17.64 1.03
N GLU A 360 5.57 18.61 1.68
CA GLU A 360 4.80 18.47 2.93
C GLU A 360 3.60 17.54 2.76
N PHE A 361 2.88 17.66 1.64
CA PHE A 361 1.82 16.71 1.28
C PHE A 361 2.35 15.28 1.18
N GLY A 362 3.61 15.11 0.74
CA GLY A 362 4.26 13.81 0.60
C GLY A 362 4.58 13.11 1.94
N TYR A 363 4.33 13.73 3.09
CA TYR A 363 4.48 13.09 4.40
C TYR A 363 3.25 12.21 4.69
N LEU A 364 3.05 11.15 3.90
CA LEU A 364 1.90 10.23 4.00
C LEU A 364 2.29 8.84 4.51
N GLY A 365 3.59 8.49 4.50
CA GLY A 365 4.09 7.25 5.07
C GLY A 365 4.04 7.21 6.61
N LYS A 366 4.37 6.05 7.19
CA LYS A 366 4.49 5.86 8.65
C LYS A 366 5.87 6.22 9.20
N LEU A 367 6.90 6.33 8.35
CA LEU A 367 8.20 6.89 8.74
C LEU A 367 8.16 8.40 8.63
N ASN A 368 8.76 9.08 9.61
CA ASN A 368 8.95 10.51 9.57
C ASN A 368 10.23 10.83 8.77
N PRO A 369 10.13 11.41 7.55
CA PRO A 369 11.30 11.74 6.73
C PRO A 369 12.31 12.66 7.43
N ASP A 370 11.88 13.54 8.34
CA ASP A 370 12.76 14.47 9.05
C ASP A 370 13.66 13.80 10.09
N LYS A 371 13.37 12.54 10.46
CA LYS A 371 14.23 11.74 11.35
C LYS A 371 15.40 11.08 10.61
N PHE A 372 15.59 11.39 9.33
CA PHE A 372 16.65 10.84 8.48
C PHE A 372 17.50 11.97 7.90
N GLU A 373 18.76 12.09 8.36
CA GLU A 373 19.69 13.15 7.96
C GLU A 373 20.12 13.07 6.48
N ASN A 374 20.12 11.87 5.91
CA ASN A 374 20.55 11.67 4.53
C ASN A 374 19.43 12.06 3.55
N GLU A 375 19.63 13.15 2.81
CA GLU A 375 18.69 13.68 1.81
C GLU A 375 18.22 12.65 0.76
N PHE A 376 19.08 11.71 0.37
CA PHE A 376 18.70 10.65 -0.56
C PHE A 376 17.75 9.62 0.08
N ILE A 377 17.89 9.36 1.38
CA ILE A 377 16.94 8.55 2.14
C ILE A 377 15.64 9.34 2.33
N LYS A 378 15.71 10.58 2.82
CA LYS A 378 14.55 11.47 2.99
C LYS A 378 13.70 11.54 1.73
N GLY A 379 14.32 11.81 0.58
CA GLY A 379 13.65 11.88 -0.71
C GLY A 379 13.02 10.57 -1.22
N LYS A 380 13.38 9.41 -0.65
CA LYS A 380 12.70 8.13 -0.91
C LYS A 380 11.51 7.89 0.00
N LEU A 381 11.51 8.49 1.19
CA LEU A 381 10.46 8.35 2.19
C LEU A 381 9.27 9.27 1.89
N ILE A 382 9.53 10.43 1.29
CA ILE A 382 8.51 11.35 0.81
C ILE A 382 7.71 10.70 -0.33
N SER A 383 6.40 10.61 -0.15
CA SER A 383 5.45 10.08 -1.10
C SER A 383 5.46 10.91 -2.38
N LYS A 384 5.66 10.25 -3.52
CA LYS A 384 5.65 10.86 -4.85
C LYS A 384 4.79 10.05 -5.78
N LEU A 385 4.10 10.74 -6.69
CA LEU A 385 3.34 10.07 -7.72
C LEU A 385 4.28 9.35 -8.70
N ARG A 386 4.06 8.05 -8.88
CA ARG A 386 4.83 7.21 -9.80
C ARG A 386 3.91 6.60 -10.84
N GLU A 387 4.28 6.73 -12.10
CA GLU A 387 3.62 6.02 -13.18
C GLU A 387 4.20 4.62 -13.32
N LYS A 388 3.34 3.61 -13.24
CA LYS A 388 3.68 2.22 -13.50
C LYS A 388 2.86 1.71 -14.68
N SER A 389 3.56 1.41 -15.77
CA SER A 389 3.00 0.69 -16.90
C SER A 389 3.08 -0.81 -16.63
N LEU A 390 1.94 -1.48 -16.54
CA LEU A 390 1.85 -2.93 -16.53
C LEU A 390 1.35 -3.39 -17.90
N SER A 391 2.19 -4.10 -18.63
CA SER A 391 1.81 -4.83 -19.83
C SER A 391 1.82 -6.32 -19.53
N SER A 392 0.67 -6.99 -19.72
CA SER A 392 0.63 -8.45 -19.66
C SER A 392 -0.40 -9.00 -20.63
N SER A 393 -0.13 -10.17 -21.20
CA SER A 393 -1.03 -10.82 -22.15
C SER A 393 -2.42 -11.13 -21.57
N ALA A 394 -2.54 -11.24 -20.25
CA ALA A 394 -3.80 -11.54 -19.57
C ALA A 394 -4.58 -10.29 -19.12
N LEU A 395 -3.91 -9.18 -18.82
CA LEU A 395 -4.52 -7.97 -18.24
C LEU A 395 -4.47 -6.74 -19.17
N GLY A 396 -3.85 -6.86 -20.34
CA GLY A 396 -3.64 -5.75 -21.27
C GLY A 396 -2.58 -4.75 -20.78
N ASP A 397 -2.55 -3.59 -21.44
CA ASP A 397 -1.68 -2.46 -21.08
C ASP A 397 -2.43 -1.51 -20.14
N ASN A 398 -1.98 -1.40 -18.90
CA ASN A 398 -2.54 -0.50 -17.90
C ASN A 398 -1.46 0.48 -17.42
N LYS A 399 -1.77 1.77 -17.43
CA LYS A 399 -0.98 2.80 -16.75
C LYS A 399 -1.64 3.10 -15.42
N MET A 400 -0.90 2.95 -14.33
CA MET A 400 -1.37 3.27 -12.98
C MET A 400 -0.53 4.41 -12.43
N LYS A 401 -1.18 5.37 -11.77
CA LYS A 401 -0.52 6.45 -11.04
C LYS A 401 -0.59 6.13 -9.56
N ILE A 402 0.53 5.68 -8.99
CA ILE A 402 0.61 5.21 -7.62
C ILE A 402 1.26 6.29 -6.77
N LEU A 403 0.62 6.67 -5.66
CA LEU A 403 1.23 7.48 -4.63
C LEU A 403 1.73 6.55 -3.52
N ASP A 404 3.05 6.38 -3.43
CA ASP A 404 3.65 5.44 -2.47
C ASP A 404 3.48 5.96 -1.04
N MET A 405 2.92 5.18 -0.12
CA MET A 405 2.77 5.54 1.29
C MET A 405 3.41 4.47 2.17
N ILE A 406 4.71 4.55 2.39
CA ILE A 406 5.50 3.50 3.06
C ILE A 406 4.92 3.16 4.44
N GLY A 407 4.67 1.87 4.69
CA GLY A 407 4.03 1.39 5.91
C GLY A 407 2.50 1.38 5.87
N ARG A 408 1.90 1.75 4.73
CA ARG A 408 0.45 1.69 4.46
C ARG A 408 0.20 0.93 3.15
N VAL A 409 -0.82 0.08 3.15
CA VAL A 409 -1.22 -0.66 1.95
C VAL A 409 -2.31 0.09 1.21
N ASN A 410 -2.14 0.24 -0.10
CA ASN A 410 -3.10 0.92 -0.97
C ASN A 410 -3.89 -0.10 -1.80
N ILE A 411 -5.22 -0.08 -1.69
CA ILE A 411 -6.11 -1.02 -2.40
C ILE A 411 -7.17 -0.24 -3.16
N ASP A 412 -7.07 -0.21 -4.49
CA ASP A 412 -8.10 0.37 -5.35
C ASP A 412 -9.15 -0.68 -5.73
N LEU A 413 -10.39 -0.45 -5.32
CA LEU A 413 -11.51 -1.37 -5.56
C LEU A 413 -11.83 -1.51 -7.05
N LEU A 414 -11.64 -0.47 -7.88
CA LEU A 414 -11.86 -0.58 -9.33
C LEU A 414 -10.92 -1.62 -9.94
N ASN A 415 -9.65 -1.58 -9.56
CA ASN A 415 -8.65 -2.53 -10.05
C ASN A 415 -8.89 -3.94 -9.49
N PHE A 416 -9.31 -4.05 -8.24
CA PHE A 416 -9.70 -5.33 -7.65
C PHE A 416 -10.89 -5.97 -8.39
N VAL A 417 -11.95 -5.20 -8.66
CA VAL A 417 -13.14 -5.68 -9.37
C VAL A 417 -12.80 -6.05 -10.81
N ARG A 418 -12.01 -5.24 -11.54
CA ARG A 418 -11.55 -5.56 -12.91
C ARG A 418 -10.75 -6.86 -12.98
N ARG A 419 -10.00 -7.19 -11.93
CA ARG A 419 -9.21 -8.42 -11.87
C ARG A 419 -10.05 -9.66 -11.53
N THR A 420 -11.09 -9.50 -10.70
CA THR A 420 -11.82 -10.62 -10.10
C THR A 420 -13.18 -10.89 -10.75
N GLN A 421 -13.80 -9.88 -11.36
CA GLN A 421 -15.14 -9.94 -11.95
C GLN A 421 -15.09 -9.58 -13.44
N LYS A 422 -16.05 -10.12 -14.21
CA LYS A 422 -16.25 -9.78 -15.62
C LYS A 422 -17.60 -9.11 -15.80
N PHE A 423 -17.62 -7.79 -15.64
CA PHE A 423 -18.83 -6.97 -15.83
C PHE A 423 -18.80 -6.23 -17.16
N LYS A 424 -20.00 -5.86 -17.66
CA LYS A 424 -20.14 -5.03 -18.86
C LYS A 424 -19.73 -3.57 -18.63
N SER A 425 -19.81 -3.11 -17.39
CA SER A 425 -19.40 -1.78 -16.96
C SER A 425 -18.69 -1.88 -15.62
N TYR A 426 -17.71 -1.02 -15.40
CA TYR A 426 -16.98 -0.90 -14.14
C TYR A 426 -17.19 0.49 -13.50
N LYS A 427 -18.27 1.19 -13.87
CA LYS A 427 -18.70 2.37 -13.11
C LYS A 427 -19.18 1.92 -11.73
N LEU A 428 -18.89 2.71 -10.69
CA LEU A 428 -19.20 2.37 -9.30
C LEU A 428 -20.68 1.98 -9.13
N ASP A 429 -21.61 2.78 -9.66
CA ASP A 429 -23.06 2.52 -9.59
C ASP A 429 -23.45 1.17 -10.24
N PHE A 430 -22.82 0.81 -11.36
CA PHE A 430 -23.06 -0.50 -11.96
C PHE A 430 -22.50 -1.63 -11.09
N VAL A 431 -21.30 -1.46 -10.55
CA VAL A 431 -20.66 -2.50 -9.72
C VAL A 431 -21.40 -2.68 -8.39
N SER A 432 -21.82 -1.60 -7.74
CA SER A 432 -22.58 -1.64 -6.49
C SER A 432 -23.89 -2.41 -6.66
N THR A 433 -24.64 -2.14 -7.74
CA THR A 433 -25.90 -2.85 -8.00
C THR A 433 -25.71 -4.35 -8.27
N LYS A 434 -24.55 -4.77 -8.81
CA LYS A 434 -24.26 -6.19 -9.09
C LYS A 434 -23.63 -6.95 -7.93
N ILE A 435 -22.95 -6.26 -7.02
CA ILE A 435 -22.30 -6.90 -5.85
C ILE A 435 -23.19 -6.82 -4.60
N ILE A 436 -23.83 -5.66 -4.36
CA ILE A 436 -24.68 -5.40 -3.20
C ILE A 436 -26.14 -5.44 -3.67
N ASN A 437 -26.74 -6.62 -3.60
CA ASN A 437 -28.11 -6.86 -4.07
C ASN A 437 -28.82 -7.94 -3.25
N GLY A 438 -30.12 -8.05 -3.48
CA GLY A 438 -30.96 -9.09 -2.92
C GLY A 438 -32.22 -9.31 -3.75
N GLU A 439 -33.02 -10.28 -3.33
CA GLU A 439 -34.31 -10.60 -3.95
C GLU A 439 -35.44 -9.77 -3.35
N ILE A 440 -36.35 -9.33 -4.21
CA ILE A 440 -37.63 -8.74 -3.81
C ILE A 440 -38.65 -9.88 -3.81
N ILE A 441 -39.23 -10.14 -2.64
CA ILE A 441 -40.16 -11.26 -2.40
C ILE A 441 -41.60 -10.83 -2.69
N ASN A 442 -42.00 -9.66 -2.17
CA ASN A 442 -43.36 -9.15 -2.29
C ASN A 442 -43.41 -7.64 -1.98
N CYS A 443 -44.32 -6.92 -2.60
CA CYS A 443 -44.58 -5.49 -2.42
C CYS A 443 -46.03 -5.27 -2.02
N GLU A 444 -46.29 -4.46 -0.99
CA GLU A 444 -47.65 -4.17 -0.49
C GLU A 444 -47.80 -2.67 -0.22
N LEU A 445 -48.86 -2.05 -0.76
CA LEU A 445 -49.21 -0.67 -0.46
C LEU A 445 -49.87 -0.60 0.93
N MET A 446 -49.32 0.22 1.81
CA MET A 446 -49.79 0.41 3.17
C MET A 446 -50.79 1.57 3.27
N GLU A 447 -51.61 1.57 4.34
CA GLU A 447 -52.60 2.63 4.61
C GLU A 447 -51.97 4.03 4.76
N ASN A 448 -50.69 4.11 5.17
CA ASN A 448 -49.94 5.35 5.30
C ASN A 448 -49.40 5.90 3.97
N GLY A 449 -49.68 5.24 2.84
CA GLY A 449 -49.24 5.63 1.51
C GLY A 449 -47.83 5.18 1.13
N LEU A 450 -47.11 4.47 2.00
CA LEU A 450 -45.82 3.86 1.65
C LEU A 450 -46.01 2.47 1.06
N CYS A 451 -45.13 2.08 0.15
CA CYS A 451 -45.01 0.71 -0.33
C CYS A 451 -43.99 -0.04 0.52
N ARG A 452 -44.42 -1.14 1.15
CA ARG A 452 -43.56 -2.07 1.90
C ARG A 452 -43.07 -3.18 0.99
N MET A 453 -41.76 -3.27 0.80
CA MET A 453 -41.11 -4.33 0.04
C MET A 453 -40.49 -5.35 0.98
N SER A 454 -40.95 -6.60 0.91
CA SER A 454 -40.32 -7.75 1.56
C SER A 454 -39.09 -8.17 0.76
N VAL A 455 -37.94 -8.28 1.42
CA VAL A 455 -36.65 -8.62 0.80
C VAL A 455 -35.94 -9.74 1.55
N ASP A 456 -35.07 -10.47 0.85
CA ASP A 456 -34.28 -11.57 1.44
C ASP A 456 -33.18 -11.09 2.40
N ASN A 457 -32.66 -9.88 2.17
CA ASN A 457 -31.65 -9.23 2.98
C ASN A 457 -31.70 -7.71 2.78
N THR A 458 -31.00 -6.95 3.61
CA THR A 458 -30.87 -5.49 3.51
C THR A 458 -29.41 -5.04 3.61
N VAL A 459 -28.48 -5.87 3.13
CA VAL A 459 -27.04 -5.60 3.28
C VAL A 459 -26.65 -4.34 2.50
N GLY A 460 -25.95 -3.41 3.16
CA GLY A 460 -25.49 -2.17 2.55
C GLY A 460 -26.58 -1.10 2.34
N LEU A 461 -27.85 -1.41 2.63
CA LEU A 461 -28.94 -0.45 2.57
C LEU A 461 -29.01 0.38 3.84
N PHE A 462 -29.36 1.66 3.71
CA PHE A 462 -29.55 2.59 4.81
C PHE A 462 -30.66 3.58 4.47
N LYS A 463 -31.29 4.14 5.50
CA LYS A 463 -32.33 5.18 5.35
C LYS A 463 -31.76 6.41 4.66
N GLY A 464 -32.46 6.93 3.67
CA GLY A 464 -32.01 8.04 2.81
C GLY A 464 -31.12 7.59 1.65
N GLY A 465 -30.73 6.31 1.59
CA GLY A 465 -30.01 5.74 0.44
C GLY A 465 -30.95 5.42 -0.72
N TYR A 466 -30.35 5.11 -1.88
CA TYR A 466 -31.08 4.73 -3.09
C TYR A 466 -30.77 3.30 -3.51
N PHE A 467 -31.75 2.66 -4.16
CA PHE A 467 -31.55 1.39 -4.83
C PHE A 467 -32.19 1.40 -6.22
N SER A 468 -31.71 0.52 -7.08
CA SER A 468 -32.32 0.22 -8.37
C SER A 468 -32.90 -1.17 -8.36
N ILE A 469 -33.85 -1.42 -9.26
CA ILE A 469 -34.53 -2.70 -9.36
C ILE A 469 -34.16 -3.32 -10.70
N ASN A 470 -33.57 -4.51 -10.64
CA ASN A 470 -33.14 -5.30 -11.78
C ASN A 470 -34.15 -6.42 -12.04
N MET A 471 -34.53 -6.59 -13.30
CA MET A 471 -35.46 -7.64 -13.73
C MET A 471 -34.73 -8.66 -14.61
N LYS A 472 -35.24 -9.90 -14.66
CA LYS A 472 -34.64 -10.96 -15.51
C LYS A 472 -35.06 -10.84 -16.98
N THR A 473 -36.22 -10.26 -17.23
CA THR A 473 -36.87 -10.18 -18.53
C THR A 473 -37.32 -8.76 -18.79
N LYS A 474 -37.13 -8.30 -20.04
CA LYS A 474 -37.68 -7.03 -20.52
C LYS A 474 -39.19 -7.20 -20.66
N ILE A 475 -39.95 -6.45 -19.86
CA ILE A 475 -41.41 -6.51 -19.86
C ILE A 475 -41.93 -5.07 -19.91
N GLU A 476 -42.91 -4.83 -20.77
CA GLU A 476 -43.72 -3.61 -20.80
C GLU A 476 -45.03 -3.90 -20.05
N LEU A 477 -45.27 -3.21 -18.94
CA LEU A 477 -46.52 -3.31 -18.19
C LEU A 477 -47.48 -2.18 -18.61
N ALA A 478 -48.74 -2.53 -18.89
CA ALA A 478 -49.65 -1.77 -19.76
C ALA A 478 -50.33 -0.51 -19.16
N ASP A 479 -50.21 -0.24 -17.87
CA ASP A 479 -50.97 0.83 -17.23
C ASP A 479 -50.14 2.12 -17.06
N LYS A 480 -50.35 3.01 -18.04
CA LYS A 480 -50.13 4.47 -18.12
C LYS A 480 -48.88 5.00 -17.40
N ASP A 481 -47.88 5.29 -18.24
CA ASP A 481 -46.60 5.98 -17.97
C ASP A 481 -45.39 5.07 -17.66
N ILE A 482 -45.27 4.03 -18.50
CA ILE A 482 -44.04 3.36 -18.96
C ILE A 482 -43.14 2.77 -17.86
N TYR A 483 -43.47 1.53 -17.48
CA TYR A 483 -42.55 0.59 -16.83
C TYR A 483 -41.72 -0.11 -17.91
N ILE A 484 -40.48 0.34 -18.14
CA ILE A 484 -39.57 -0.30 -19.09
C ILE A 484 -38.37 -0.84 -18.32
N ALA A 485 -38.11 -2.14 -18.49
CA ALA A 485 -36.75 -2.65 -18.36
C ALA A 485 -35.93 -2.05 -19.49
N ASP A 486 -34.95 -1.21 -19.17
CA ASP A 486 -34.03 -0.68 -20.19
C ASP A 486 -33.21 -1.83 -20.82
N ASP A 487 -32.30 -1.52 -21.74
CA ASP A 487 -31.44 -2.54 -22.37
C ASP A 487 -30.50 -3.23 -21.36
N GLU A 488 -30.46 -2.75 -20.13
CA GLU A 488 -29.74 -3.32 -19.01
C GLU A 488 -30.65 -4.08 -18.02
N ASN A 489 -31.96 -4.15 -18.31
CA ASN A 489 -33.04 -4.68 -17.50
C ASN A 489 -33.28 -3.95 -16.15
N TYR A 490 -33.00 -2.65 -16.06
CA TYR A 490 -33.42 -1.84 -14.91
C TYR A 490 -34.87 -1.40 -15.04
N PHE A 491 -35.64 -1.62 -13.98
CA PHE A 491 -37.00 -1.12 -13.85
C PHE A 491 -37.00 0.40 -13.70
N THR A 492 -37.85 1.05 -14.49
CA THR A 492 -38.01 2.51 -14.50
C THR A 492 -39.46 2.86 -14.16
N LEU A 493 -39.67 3.87 -13.31
CA LEU A 493 -40.98 4.43 -12.98
C LEU A 493 -40.94 5.94 -13.12
N ASN A 494 -41.82 6.52 -13.94
CA ASN A 494 -41.85 7.96 -14.24
C ASN A 494 -40.49 8.51 -14.70
N GLY A 495 -39.72 7.70 -15.44
CA GLY A 495 -38.37 8.05 -15.89
C GLY A 495 -37.26 7.86 -14.85
N SER A 496 -37.57 7.56 -13.59
CA SER A 496 -36.57 7.27 -12.55
C SER A 496 -36.23 5.78 -12.49
N LYS A 497 -34.93 5.47 -12.39
CA LYS A 497 -34.40 4.11 -12.16
C LYS A 497 -33.99 3.86 -10.71
N LYS A 498 -34.04 4.90 -9.88
CA LYS A 498 -33.55 4.90 -8.50
C LYS A 498 -34.71 5.23 -7.57
N PHE A 499 -34.81 4.49 -6.49
CA PHE A 499 -35.87 4.57 -5.50
C PHE A 499 -35.27 4.90 -4.13
N LEU A 500 -35.82 5.91 -3.47
CA LEU A 500 -35.35 6.38 -2.16
C LEU A 500 -35.86 5.44 -1.06
N ILE A 501 -34.97 5.06 -0.14
CA ILE A 501 -35.31 4.27 1.04
C ILE A 501 -35.75 5.22 2.14
N GLU A 502 -37.06 5.34 2.33
CA GLU A 502 -37.65 6.18 3.39
C GLU A 502 -37.38 5.58 4.78
N ASP A 503 -37.43 4.25 4.88
CA ASP A 503 -37.08 3.50 6.07
C ASP A 503 -36.79 2.02 5.73
N PHE A 504 -36.27 1.25 6.69
CA PHE A 504 -36.10 -0.19 6.54
C PHE A 504 -36.12 -0.97 7.87
N GLU A 505 -36.60 -2.22 7.81
CA GLU A 505 -36.42 -3.21 8.87
C GLU A 505 -35.31 -4.18 8.47
N LYS A 506 -34.23 -4.24 9.28
CA LYS A 506 -33.03 -5.03 8.97
C LYS A 506 -33.37 -6.49 8.64
N GLY A 507 -32.98 -6.91 7.44
CA GLY A 507 -33.16 -8.26 6.92
C GLY A 507 -34.60 -8.63 6.57
N LYS A 508 -35.53 -7.67 6.50
CA LYS A 508 -36.95 -7.96 6.25
C LYS A 508 -37.61 -7.04 5.23
N TYR A 509 -37.64 -5.73 5.52
CA TYR A 509 -38.51 -4.80 4.78
C TYR A 509 -37.78 -3.53 4.36
N LEU A 510 -38.15 -3.01 3.19
CA LEU A 510 -37.85 -1.65 2.73
C LEU A 510 -39.16 -0.87 2.59
N TYR A 511 -39.12 0.42 2.88
CA TYR A 511 -40.25 1.31 2.71
C TYR A 511 -39.90 2.42 1.71
N VAL A 512 -40.74 2.58 0.69
CA VAL A 512 -40.58 3.59 -0.37
C VAL A 512 -41.89 4.34 -0.61
N LYS A 513 -41.82 5.53 -1.22
CA LYS A 513 -43.03 6.34 -1.53
C LYS A 513 -43.75 5.84 -2.77
N GLU A 514 -43.02 5.29 -3.72
CA GLU A 514 -43.56 4.82 -4.99
C GLU A 514 -44.40 3.53 -4.79
N ASP A 515 -45.55 3.44 -5.46
CA ASP A 515 -46.28 2.16 -5.54
C ASP A 515 -45.49 1.20 -6.43
N LEU A 516 -44.97 0.13 -5.83
CA LEU A 516 -44.18 -0.91 -6.47
C LEU A 516 -44.87 -2.28 -6.45
N THR A 517 -46.18 -2.33 -6.18
CA THR A 517 -46.96 -3.58 -6.10
C THR A 517 -46.97 -4.38 -7.40
N GLN A 518 -46.79 -3.71 -8.55
CA GLN A 518 -46.64 -4.35 -9.86
C GLN A 518 -45.45 -5.31 -9.97
N LEU A 519 -44.42 -5.13 -9.12
CA LEU A 519 -43.24 -6.01 -9.13
C LEU A 519 -43.57 -7.44 -8.71
N ASN A 520 -44.69 -7.67 -8.02
CA ASN A 520 -45.12 -9.01 -7.59
C ASN A 520 -45.42 -9.96 -8.75
N LYS A 521 -45.56 -9.44 -9.96
CA LYS A 521 -45.80 -10.24 -11.18
C LYS A 521 -44.54 -10.97 -11.65
N GLU A 522 -43.36 -10.55 -11.20
CA GLU A 522 -42.08 -11.01 -11.73
C GLU A 522 -41.04 -11.21 -10.63
N LYS A 523 -39.98 -11.96 -10.95
CA LYS A 523 -38.84 -12.10 -10.04
C LYS A 523 -37.89 -10.92 -10.22
N CYS A 524 -37.88 -10.03 -9.24
CA CYS A 524 -37.06 -8.83 -9.23
C CYS A 524 -35.93 -8.92 -8.18
N ARG A 525 -34.84 -8.21 -8.44
CA ARG A 525 -33.74 -8.01 -7.48
C ARG A 525 -33.53 -6.54 -7.24
N TRP A 526 -33.37 -6.14 -5.99
CA TRP A 526 -32.89 -4.79 -5.67
C TRP A 526 -31.37 -4.78 -5.73
N GLY A 527 -30.75 -3.66 -6.10
CA GLY A 527 -29.30 -3.46 -6.04
C GLY A 527 -28.98 -2.05 -5.55
N LEU A 528 -27.97 -1.90 -4.69
CA LEU A 528 -27.57 -0.61 -4.15
C LEU A 528 -27.12 0.34 -5.27
N SER A 529 -27.69 1.54 -5.30
CA SER A 529 -27.36 2.58 -6.28
C SER A 529 -26.71 3.77 -5.59
N LYS A 530 -25.77 4.42 -6.28
CA LYS A 530 -25.19 5.69 -5.82
C LYS A 530 -26.27 6.78 -5.91
N ASP A 531 -26.27 7.73 -4.97
CA ASP A 531 -26.97 8.98 -5.14
C ASP A 531 -26.24 9.83 -6.20
N ASP A 532 -26.87 10.09 -7.34
CA ASP A 532 -26.36 11.09 -8.27
C ASP A 532 -27.00 12.41 -7.87
N VAL A 533 -26.45 13.08 -6.87
CA VAL A 533 -26.86 14.46 -6.57
C VAL A 533 -26.33 15.32 -7.71
N THR A 534 -27.16 15.51 -8.74
CA THR A 534 -26.95 16.53 -9.79
C THR A 534 -27.57 17.86 -9.39
#